data_AF-A0A9W4E9I9-F1
#
_entry.id   AF-A0A9W4E9I9-F1
#
_cell.length_a   1.000
_cell.length_b   1.000
_cell.length_c   1.000
_cell.angle_alpha   90.00
_cell.angle_beta   90.00
_cell.angle_gamma   90.00
#
_symmetry.space_group_name_H-M   'P 1'
#
loop_
_entity.id
_entity.type
_entity.pdbx_description
1 polymer ?
#
loop_
_entity_poly.entity_id
_entity_poly.type
_entity_poly.pdbx_seq_one_letter_code
_entity_poly.pdbx_strand_id
1 'polypeptide(L)' 'MNKIIQTNKVIHNKNHETVSLNQQVSQETQYLLSTSANQKALQKGMGQSHSDRILTPEEWDKLKIF' A
#
# COMPACT_ATOMS: atom_id res chain seq x y z
N MET A 1 -40.16 -12.89 40.77
CA MET A 1 -39.52 -13.71 39.72
C MET A 1 -38.94 -12.76 38.67
N ASN A 2 -37.63 -12.49 38.71
CA ASN A 2 -36.96 -11.67 37.70
C ASN A 2 -36.11 -12.58 36.82
N LYS A 3 -36.48 -12.71 35.53
CA LYS A 3 -35.67 -13.40 34.53
C LYS A 3 -34.55 -12.45 34.10
N ILE A 4 -33.34 -12.66 34.59
CA ILE A 4 -32.14 -12.01 34.08
C ILE A 4 -31.87 -12.63 32.70
N ILE A 5 -32.16 -11.89 31.63
CA ILE A 5 -31.75 -12.28 30.28
C ILE A 5 -30.25 -12.01 30.20
N GLN A 6 -29.43 -13.06 30.32
CA GLN A 6 -28.03 -13.00 29.95
C GLN A 6 -27.97 -12.83 28.43
N THR A 7 -27.78 -11.60 27.98
CA THR A 7 -27.37 -11.34 26.61
C THR A 7 -26.01 -11.97 26.41
N ASN A 8 -25.98 -13.11 25.71
CA ASN A 8 -24.76 -13.72 25.20
C ASN A 8 -24.00 -12.66 24.39
N LYS A 9 -23.01 -12.03 25.01
CA LYS A 9 -22.08 -11.14 24.32
C LYS A 9 -21.27 -12.05 23.40
N VAL A 10 -21.62 -12.06 22.11
CA VAL A 10 -20.80 -12.70 21.08
C VAL A 10 -19.47 -11.95 21.07
N ILE A 11 -18.48 -12.53 21.74
CA ILE A 11 -17.11 -12.08 21.64
C ILE A 11 -16.65 -12.53 20.26
N HIS A 12 -16.68 -11.62 19.29
CA HIS A 12 -15.94 -11.78 18.06
C HIS A 12 -14.47 -11.80 18.43
N ASN A 13 -13.92 -12.99 18.64
CA ASN A 13 -12.49 -13.19 18.75
C ASN A 13 -11.92 -12.92 17.36
N LYS A 14 -11.69 -11.65 17.04
CA LYS A 14 -10.88 -11.28 15.87
C LYS A 14 -9.51 -11.83 16.21
N ASN A 15 -9.09 -12.88 15.51
CA ASN A 15 -7.74 -13.39 15.59
C ASN A 15 -6.81 -12.21 15.30
N HIS A 16 -6.24 -11.62 16.36
CA HIS A 16 -5.29 -10.53 16.24
C HIS A 16 -3.98 -11.16 15.79
N GLU A 17 -3.80 -11.28 14.48
CA GLU A 17 -2.51 -11.63 13.91
C GLU A 17 -1.52 -10.51 14.25
N THR A 18 -0.55 -10.81 15.10
CA THR A 18 0.56 -9.91 15.38
C THR A 18 1.49 -9.91 14.18
N VAL A 19 1.23 -8.99 13.24
CA VAL A 19 2.13 -8.74 12.12
C VAL A 19 3.29 -7.88 12.64
N SER A 20 4.53 -8.25 12.30
CA SER A 20 5.68 -7.40 12.62
C SER A 20 5.49 -6.03 11.96
N LEU A 21 5.88 -4.94 12.63
CA LEU A 21 5.82 -3.59 12.05
C LEU A 21 6.52 -3.53 10.68
N ASN A 22 7.57 -4.32 10.48
CA ASN A 22 8.34 -4.41 9.24
C ASN A 22 7.62 -5.20 8.12
N GLN A 23 6.56 -5.93 8.47
CA GLN A 23 5.70 -6.68 7.55
C GLN A 23 4.41 -5.91 7.22
N GLN A 24 4.12 -4.81 7.91
CA GLN A 24 2.97 -3.97 7.62
C GLN A 24 3.26 -3.13 6.37
N VAL A 25 2.68 -3.54 5.25
CA VAL A 25 2.75 -2.80 4.00
C VAL A 25 1.86 -1.56 4.08
N SER A 26 2.39 -0.38 3.76
CA SER A 26 1.60 0.86 3.73
C SER A 26 0.45 0.76 2.73
N GLN A 27 -0.61 1.53 2.96
CA GLN A 27 -1.73 1.60 2.01
C GLN A 27 -1.27 2.06 0.62
N GLU A 28 -0.28 2.94 0.56
CA GLU A 28 0.33 3.41 -0.69
C GLU A 28 1.02 2.28 -1.44
N THR A 29 1.82 1.46 -0.76
CA THR A 29 2.46 0.30 -1.39
C THR A 29 1.42 -0.72 -1.86
N GLN A 30 0.33 -0.94 -1.10
CA GLN A 30 -0.77 -1.78 -1.54
C GLN A 30 -1.43 -1.24 -2.81
N TYR A 31 -1.67 0.06 -2.88
CA TYR A 31 -2.20 0.72 -4.09
C TYR A 31 -1.25 0.57 -5.28
N LEU A 32 0.05 0.83 -5.08
CA LEU A 32 1.07 0.70 -6.13
C LEU A 32 1.17 -0.73 -6.66
N LEU A 33 0.95 -1.74 -5.82
CA LEU A 33 0.97 -3.15 -6.22
C LEU A 33 -0.39 -3.67 -6.73
N SER A 34 -1.45 -2.85 -6.72
CA SER A 34 -2.82 -3.31 -7.02
C SER A 34 -3.09 -3.64 -8.50
N THR A 35 -2.27 -3.13 -9.44
CA THR A 35 -2.47 -3.35 -10.87
C THR A 35 -1.22 -3.88 -11.57
N SER A 36 -1.40 -4.70 -12.62
CA SER A 36 -0.28 -5.22 -13.41
C SER A 36 0.53 -4.11 -14.09
N ALA A 37 -0.12 -3.03 -14.51
CA ALA A 37 0.56 -1.89 -15.12
C ALA A 37 1.51 -1.21 -14.13
N ASN A 38 1.06 -0.96 -12.90
CA ASN A 38 1.89 -0.36 -11.85
C ASN A 38 3.04 -1.29 -11.47
N GLN A 39 2.78 -2.59 -11.29
CA GLN A 39 3.84 -3.57 -11.00
C GLN A 39 4.93 -3.58 -12.07
N LYS A 40 4.55 -3.57 -13.36
CA LYS A 40 5.51 -3.51 -14.48
C LYS A 40 6.30 -2.21 -14.49
N ALA A 41 5.66 -1.07 -14.20
CA ALA A 41 6.34 0.22 -14.12
C ALA A 41 7.37 0.26 -12.99
N LEU A 42 7.01 -0.27 -11.81
CA LEU A 42 7.92 -0.39 -10.67
C LEU A 42 9.10 -1.31 -10.99
N GLN A 43 8.84 -2.49 -11.56
CA GLN A 43 9.89 -3.42 -11.95
C GLN A 43 10.86 -2.80 -12.97
N LYS A 44 10.33 -2.05 -13.95
CA LYS A 44 11.14 -1.29 -14.90
C LYS A 44 12.02 -0.27 -14.19
N GLY A 45 11.45 0.51 -13.27
CA GLY A 45 12.19 1.48 -12.47
C GLY A 45 13.35 0.85 -11.69
N MET A 46 13.09 -0.27 -10.99
CA MET A 46 14.09 -0.97 -10.19
C MET A 46 15.26 -1.56 -11.01
N GLY A 47 15.04 -1.88 -12.29
CA GLY A 47 16.06 -2.42 -13.18
C GLY A 47 16.87 -1.37 -13.94
N GLN A 48 16.51 -0.08 -13.85
CA GLN A 48 17.17 1.00 -14.57
C GLN A 48 18.33 1.59 -13.75
N SER A 49 19.42 1.95 -14.42
CA SER A 49 20.48 2.75 -13.79
C SER A 49 19.91 4.14 -13.48
N HIS A 50 19.91 4.48 -12.20
CA HIS A 50 19.41 5.77 -11.73
C HIS A 50 20.47 6.85 -11.93
N SER A 51 20.06 7.97 -12.51
CA SER A 51 20.84 9.20 -12.49
C SER A 51 20.35 10.03 -11.30
N ASP A 52 21.29 10.58 -10.51
CA ASP A 52 20.98 11.55 -9.46
C ASP A 52 20.60 12.93 -10.04
N ARG A 53 20.53 13.06 -11.37
CA ARG A 53 20.15 14.29 -12.04
C ARG A 53 18.68 14.58 -11.78
N ILE A 54 18.44 15.64 -11.02
CA ILE A 54 17.12 16.24 -10.86
C ILE A 54 16.87 17.17 -12.03
N LEU A 55 15.79 16.93 -12.76
CA LEU A 55 15.37 17.80 -13.88
C LEU A 55 14.69 19.06 -13.33
N THR A 56 14.94 20.21 -13.98
CA THR A 56 14.19 21.44 -13.68
C THR A 56 12.75 21.35 -14.20
N PRO A 57 11.81 22.17 -13.70
CA PRO A 57 10.44 22.20 -14.21
C PRO A 57 10.34 22.39 -15.72
N GLU A 58 11.21 23.22 -16.31
CA GLU A 58 11.26 23.47 -17.76
C GLU A 58 11.77 22.25 -18.54
N GLU A 59 12.70 21.48 -17.96
CA GLU A 59 13.18 20.23 -18.54
C GLU A 59 12.09 19.14 -18.48
N TRP A 60 11.32 19.08 -17.38
CA TRP A 60 10.16 18.21 -17.27
C TRP A 60 9.08 18.52 -18.32
N ASP A 61 8.80 19.79 -18.59
CA ASP A 61 7.80 20.18 -19.58
C ASP A 61 8.17 19.71 -20.99
N LYS A 62 9.47 19.71 -21.33
CA LYS A 62 9.99 19.21 -22.61
C LYS A 62 9.89 17.70 -22.77
N LEU A 63 9.72 16.95 -21.68
CA LEU A 63 9.53 15.49 -21.72
C LEU A 63 8.08 15.08 -21.97
N LYS A 64 7.13 16.02 -22.09
CA LYS A 64 5.76 15.73 -22.52
C LYS A 64 5.74 15.27 -23.98
N ILE A 65 5.99 13.98 -24.16
CA ILE A 65 5.66 13.25 -25.38
C ILE A 65 4.13 13.10 -25.36
N PHE A 66 3.44 13.89 -26.18
CA PHE A 66 2.03 13.70 -26.50
C PHE A 66 1.86 12.61 -27.55
#